data_AF-A0A080N4H1-F1
#
_entry.id   AF-A0A080N4H1-F1
#
_cell.length_a   1.000
_cell.length_b   1.000
_cell.length_c   1.000
_cell.angle_alpha   90.00
_cell.angle_beta   90.00
_cell.angle_gamma   90.00
#
_symmetry.space_group_name_H-M   'P 1'
#
loop_
_entity.id
_entity.type
_entity.pdbx_description
1 polymer ?
#
loop_
_entity_poly.entity_id
_entity_poly.type
_entity_poly.pdbx_seq_one_letter_code
_entity_poly.pdbx_strand_id
1 'polypeptide(L)'
;MAGGWKRHPPCYAALVETLETGTFDECWVALWPPHDVSMSLRRALVFSSQSSDAQVAQVNYTQGERFDPNTAFLTRVTRPLLLVPLPLCFITVFAFCRRRRLESAGCLHAGEPKASMVLRLLMEYGFCVLVAMLVAVPPVVIVSCLTAGRKGAGGLLVVSLLPVLYFALLGVVAGALAGAVSIREKALFRSFKQRD
;
A
#
# COMPACT_ATOMS: atom_id res chain seq x y z
N MET A 1 2.18 16.57 11.30
CA MET A 1 1.93 15.38 12.16
C MET A 1 2.62 14.19 11.51
N ALA A 2 3.89 13.98 11.84
CA ALA A 2 4.80 13.07 11.13
C ALA A 2 4.87 11.72 11.85
N GLY A 3 4.51 10.65 11.15
CA GLY A 3 4.61 9.28 11.62
C GLY A 3 6.09 8.86 11.74
N GLY A 4 6.54 8.65 12.97
CA GLY A 4 7.89 8.22 13.30
C GLY A 4 8.19 6.83 12.71
N TRP A 5 9.03 6.80 11.69
CA TRP A 5 9.68 5.58 11.22
C TRP A 5 10.49 4.97 12.37
N LYS A 6 10.31 3.67 12.60
CA LYS A 6 11.13 2.92 13.55
C LYS A 6 12.57 2.91 13.05
N ARG A 7 13.41 3.75 13.65
CA ARG A 7 14.85 3.51 13.69
C ARG A 7 15.02 2.08 14.20
N HIS A 8 15.90 1.27 13.60
CA HIS A 8 16.32 0.05 14.27
C HIS A 8 16.79 0.48 15.66
N PRO A 9 16.14 0.00 16.74
CA PRO A 9 16.55 0.43 18.06
C PRO A 9 18.02 0.04 18.21
N PRO A 10 18.87 0.94 18.75
CA PRO A 10 20.24 0.56 19.07
C PRO A 10 20.20 -0.75 19.86
N CYS A 11 20.92 -1.76 19.38
CA CYS A 11 21.03 -3.03 20.04
C CYS A 11 22.01 -2.87 21.20
N TYR A 12 21.56 -3.23 22.39
CA TYR A 12 22.37 -3.24 23.60
C TYR A 12 22.50 -4.68 24.07
N ALA A 13 23.71 -5.08 24.41
CA ALA A 13 23.99 -6.36 25.04
C ALA A 13 24.55 -6.09 26.44
N ALA A 14 24.18 -6.93 27.40
CA ALA A 14 24.80 -6.98 28.71
C ALA A 14 25.77 -8.17 28.72
N LEU A 15 27.04 -7.92 29.00
CA LEU A 15 28.09 -8.94 28.99
C LEU A 15 28.60 -9.10 30.43
N VAL A 16 28.76 -10.34 30.88
CA VAL A 16 29.38 -10.69 32.16
C VAL A 16 30.64 -11.49 31.85
N GLU A 17 31.79 -10.99 32.31
CA GLU A 17 33.07 -11.68 32.15
C GLU A 17 33.15 -12.84 33.15
N THR A 18 33.41 -14.06 32.67
CA THR A 18 33.69 -15.22 33.52
C THR A 18 34.99 -15.89 33.07
N LEU A 19 35.67 -16.56 34.01
CA LEU A 19 36.93 -17.28 33.75
C LEU A 19 36.72 -18.69 33.17
N GLU A 20 35.47 -19.10 32.92
CA GLU A 20 35.15 -20.44 32.42
C GLU A 20 35.14 -20.49 30.89
N THR A 21 35.76 -21.53 30.33
CA THR A 21 35.85 -21.78 28.86
C THR A 21 34.69 -22.65 28.34
N GLY A 22 33.51 -22.57 28.96
CA GLY A 22 32.32 -23.37 28.63
C GLY A 22 31.41 -22.74 27.57
N THR A 23 30.23 -23.33 27.37
CA THR A 23 29.16 -22.75 26.53
C THR A 23 28.48 -21.60 27.27
N PHE A 24 28.32 -20.45 26.61
CA PHE A 24 27.66 -19.28 27.17
C PHE A 24 26.18 -19.25 26.79
N ASP A 25 25.31 -18.94 27.75
CA ASP A 25 23.89 -18.71 27.52
C ASP A 25 23.64 -17.24 27.11
N GLU A 26 22.86 -17.04 26.06
CA GLU A 26 22.43 -15.71 25.62
C GLU A 26 20.93 -15.51 25.86
N CYS A 27 20.58 -14.41 26.54
CA CYS A 27 19.19 -14.01 26.72
C CYS A 27 18.91 -12.76 25.88
N TRP A 28 18.16 -12.95 24.79
CA TRP A 28 17.76 -11.88 23.89
C TRP A 28 16.47 -11.23 24.36
N VAL A 29 16.48 -9.89 24.50
CA VAL A 29 15.27 -9.10 24.75
C VAL A 29 15.14 -8.00 23.71
N ALA A 30 13.98 -7.96 23.04
CA ALA A 30 13.63 -6.90 22.11
C ALA A 30 12.71 -5.87 22.78
N LEU A 31 13.19 -4.64 23.01
CA LEU A 31 12.41 -3.55 23.60
C LEU A 31 12.06 -2.45 22.57
N TRP A 32 10.79 -2.03 22.54
CA TRP A 32 10.31 -0.87 21.79
C TRP A 32 9.06 -0.25 22.45
N PRO A 33 9.02 1.06 22.79
CA PRO A 33 10.05 2.09 22.59
C PRO A 33 11.19 2.01 23.63
N PRO A 34 12.41 2.44 23.28
CA PRO A 34 13.57 2.38 24.15
C PRO A 34 13.50 3.51 25.20
N HIS A 35 12.72 3.32 26.25
CA HIS A 35 12.87 4.13 27.46
C HIS A 35 13.52 3.24 28.53
N ASP A 36 14.61 3.74 29.10
CA ASP A 36 15.39 3.13 30.20
C ASP A 36 15.84 1.67 30.01
N VAL A 37 16.42 1.36 28.84
CA VAL A 37 17.04 0.06 28.54
C VAL A 37 18.13 -0.29 29.58
N SER A 38 18.79 0.71 30.17
CA SER A 38 19.79 0.55 31.22
C SER A 38 19.24 -0.17 32.48
N MET A 39 18.00 0.11 32.88
CA MET A 39 17.37 -0.55 34.03
C MET A 39 17.05 -2.02 33.75
N SER A 40 16.55 -2.33 32.55
CA SER A 40 16.26 -3.69 32.12
C SER A 40 17.54 -4.53 31.99
N LEU A 41 18.59 -3.97 31.38
CA LEU A 41 19.90 -4.63 31.27
C LEU A 41 20.56 -4.82 32.64
N ARG A 42 20.50 -3.82 33.51
CA ARG A 42 21.05 -3.92 34.87
C ARG A 42 20.32 -4.98 35.71
N ARG A 43 19.00 -5.14 35.57
CA ARG A 43 18.27 -6.24 36.22
C ARG A 43 18.68 -7.61 35.69
N ALA A 44 18.93 -7.74 34.39
CA ALA A 44 19.43 -8.99 33.81
C ALA A 44 20.81 -9.35 34.39
N LEU A 45 21.66 -8.36 34.63
CA LEU A 45 22.97 -8.54 35.27
C LEU A 45 22.90 -8.88 36.77
N VAL A 46 21.94 -8.33 37.51
CA VAL A 46 21.79 -8.55 38.98
C VAL A 46 21.42 -10.00 39.32
N PHE A 47 20.88 -10.77 38.37
CA PHE A 47 20.70 -12.21 38.55
C PHE A 47 22.04 -12.99 38.58
N SER A 48 23.12 -12.40 38.06
CA SER A 48 24.49 -12.88 38.28
C SER A 48 25.07 -12.21 39.53
N SER A 49 25.49 -13.00 40.50
CA SER A 49 25.67 -12.64 41.92
C SER A 49 26.84 -11.71 42.27
N GLN A 50 27.38 -10.91 41.33
CA GLN A 50 28.43 -9.93 41.63
C GLN A 50 28.10 -8.58 40.97
N SER A 51 27.66 -7.62 41.78
CA SER A 51 27.42 -6.25 41.36
C SER A 51 28.75 -5.53 41.13
N SER A 52 29.31 -5.66 39.94
CA SER A 52 30.33 -4.73 39.43
C SER A 52 29.68 -3.69 38.52
N ASP A 53 30.35 -2.56 38.36
CA ASP A 53 29.89 -1.35 37.68
C ASP A 53 29.54 -1.66 36.21
N ALA A 54 28.24 -1.84 35.93
CA ALA A 54 27.75 -2.26 34.62
C ALA A 54 27.85 -1.10 33.62
N GLN A 55 28.84 -1.14 32.73
CA GLN A 55 28.98 -0.17 31.65
C GLN A 55 28.03 -0.52 30.49
N VAL A 56 27.12 0.40 30.18
CA VAL A 56 26.21 0.26 29.03
C VAL A 56 26.85 0.91 27.82
N ALA A 57 27.35 0.08 26.89
CA ALA A 57 27.89 0.53 25.61
C ALA A 57 27.03 0.00 24.45
N GLN A 58 26.94 0.79 23.37
CA GLN A 58 26.31 0.33 22.13
C GLN A 58 27.28 -0.62 21.40
N VAL A 59 26.77 -1.77 20.96
CA VAL A 59 27.58 -2.76 20.21
C VAL A 59 27.95 -2.22 18.82
N ASN A 60 27.19 -1.24 18.30
CA ASN A 60 27.44 -0.67 16.98
C ASN A 60 27.20 0.85 16.97
N TYR A 61 28.27 1.63 17.03
CA TYR A 61 28.21 3.10 17.06
C TYR A 61 27.75 3.72 15.73
N THR A 62 27.86 3.00 14.60
CA THR A 62 27.68 3.58 13.26
C THR A 62 26.38 3.16 12.54
N GLN A 63 25.71 2.08 12.97
CA GLN A 63 24.53 1.54 12.28
C GLN A 63 23.25 2.39 12.44
N GLY A 64 23.30 3.51 13.18
CA GLY A 64 22.18 4.43 13.37
C GLY A 64 22.35 5.83 12.75
N GLU A 65 23.55 6.22 12.30
CA GLU A 65 23.84 7.61 11.91
C GLU A 65 23.37 7.99 10.50
N ARG A 66 23.32 7.03 9.55
CA ARG A 66 23.14 7.34 8.11
C ARG A 66 21.89 6.73 7.49
N PHE A 67 20.86 6.41 8.28
CA PHE A 67 19.59 5.97 7.73
C PHE A 67 18.73 7.18 7.38
N ASP A 68 18.73 7.58 6.10
CA ASP A 68 17.77 8.55 5.58
C ASP A 68 16.48 7.83 5.13
N PRO A 69 15.39 7.93 5.91
CA PRO A 69 14.13 7.27 5.57
C PRO A 69 13.48 7.84 4.30
N ASN A 70 13.77 9.10 3.94
CA ASN A 70 13.13 9.75 2.79
C ASN A 70 13.69 9.23 1.48
N THR A 71 15.02 9.17 1.32
CA THR A 71 15.63 8.57 0.13
C THR A 71 15.25 7.09 0.02
N ALA A 72 15.33 6.32 1.12
CA ALA A 72 14.93 4.92 1.13
C ALA A 72 13.43 4.69 0.81
N PHE A 73 12.55 5.65 1.11
CA PHE A 73 11.14 5.60 0.70
C PHE A 73 10.95 5.96 -0.78
N LEU A 74 11.65 6.99 -1.26
CA LEU A 74 11.53 7.49 -2.62
C LEU A 74 12.14 6.56 -3.68
N THR A 75 13.13 5.75 -3.30
CA THR A 75 13.82 4.77 -4.17
C THR A 75 13.22 3.37 -4.13
N ARG A 76 12.06 3.17 -3.48
CA ARG A 76 11.41 1.85 -3.43
C ARG A 76 11.04 1.36 -4.83
N VAL A 77 11.42 0.12 -5.12
CA VAL A 77 11.09 -0.59 -6.38
C VAL A 77 9.58 -0.68 -6.61
N THR A 78 8.76 -0.62 -5.55
CA THR A 78 7.30 -0.66 -5.64
C THR A 78 6.65 0.69 -5.98
N ARG A 79 7.41 1.78 -6.09
CA ARG A 79 6.90 3.12 -6.44
C ARG A 79 6.07 3.16 -7.74
N PRO A 80 6.49 2.57 -8.88
CA PRO A 80 5.68 2.58 -10.09
C PRO A 80 4.39 1.76 -9.99
N LEU A 81 4.28 0.85 -9.01
CA LEU A 81 3.09 0.01 -8.83
C LEU A 81 1.85 0.86 -8.48
N LEU A 82 2.04 2.03 -7.87
CA LEU A 82 0.98 3.00 -7.57
C LEU A 82 0.32 3.57 -8.85
N LEU A 83 1.03 3.57 -9.97
CA LEU A 83 0.54 4.11 -11.25
C LEU A 83 -0.21 3.07 -12.09
N VAL A 84 -0.02 1.78 -11.81
CA VAL A 84 -0.65 0.64 -12.52
C VAL A 84 -2.19 0.65 -12.54
N PRO A 85 -2.93 1.05 -11.48
CA PRO A 85 -4.39 1.05 -11.54
C PRO A 85 -4.96 1.99 -12.62
N LEU A 86 -4.26 3.06 -12.96
CA LEU A 86 -4.71 4.03 -13.97
C LEU A 86 -4.89 3.42 -15.36
N PRO A 87 -3.86 2.83 -16.02
CA PRO A 87 -4.02 2.21 -17.33
C PRO A 87 -4.94 0.99 -17.29
N LEU A 88 -4.94 0.23 -16.18
CA LEU A 88 -5.78 -0.96 -16.04
C LEU A 88 -7.27 -0.60 -16.05
N CYS A 89 -7.68 0.36 -15.21
CA CYS A 89 -9.05 0.86 -15.15
C CYS A 89 -9.45 1.54 -16.48
N PHE A 90 -8.54 2.31 -17.08
CA PHE A 90 -8.81 2.94 -18.38
C PHE A 90 -9.12 1.90 -19.48
N ILE A 91 -8.24 0.91 -19.67
CA ILE A 91 -8.38 -0.09 -20.74
C ILE A 91 -9.63 -0.93 -20.53
N THR A 92 -9.88 -1.37 -19.31
CA THR A 92 -11.05 -2.19 -18.96
C THR A 92 -12.36 -1.46 -19.21
N VAL A 93 -12.53 -0.25 -18.68
CA VAL A 93 -13.74 0.56 -18.88
C VAL A 93 -13.93 0.88 -20.36
N PHE A 94 -12.87 1.27 -21.06
CA PHE A 94 -12.93 1.54 -22.50
C PHE A 94 -13.37 0.30 -23.30
N ALA A 95 -12.82 -0.87 -22.99
CA ALA A 95 -13.20 -2.12 -23.64
C ALA A 95 -14.68 -2.48 -23.41
N PHE A 96 -15.19 -2.31 -22.19
CA PHE A 96 -16.60 -2.52 -21.89
C PHE A 96 -17.51 -1.53 -22.64
N CYS A 97 -17.14 -0.25 -22.71
CA CYS A 97 -17.85 0.74 -23.51
C CYS A 97 -17.89 0.35 -24.99
N ARG A 98 -16.78 -0.16 -25.55
CA ARG A 98 -16.73 -0.61 -26.94
C ARG A 98 -17.60 -1.83 -27.22
N ARG A 99 -17.76 -2.73 -26.26
CA ARG A 99 -18.65 -3.90 -26.38
C ARG A 99 -20.12 -3.49 -26.37
N ARG A 100 -20.50 -2.50 -25.57
CA ARG A 100 -21.88 -2.01 -25.45
C ARG A 100 -22.24 -0.84 -26.37
N ARG A 101 -21.36 -0.50 -27.31
CA ARG A 101 -21.53 0.67 -28.21
C ARG A 101 -22.87 0.68 -28.97
N LEU A 102 -23.43 -0.49 -29.27
CA LEU A 102 -24.69 -0.62 -30.02
C LEU A 102 -25.90 -0.25 -29.15
N GLU A 103 -25.93 -0.71 -27.90
CA GLU A 103 -26.95 -0.34 -26.92
C GLU A 103 -26.94 1.17 -26.70
N SER A 104 -25.75 1.74 -26.50
CA SER A 104 -25.59 3.18 -26.30
C SER A 104 -25.99 4.00 -27.53
N ALA A 105 -25.69 3.53 -28.75
CA ALA A 105 -26.11 4.20 -29.97
C ALA A 105 -27.64 4.16 -30.16
N GLY A 106 -28.30 3.06 -29.75
CA GLY A 106 -29.75 2.94 -29.75
C GLY A 106 -30.43 3.92 -28.78
N CYS A 107 -29.90 4.05 -27.56
CA CYS A 107 -30.39 5.04 -26.59
C CYS A 107 -30.21 6.48 -27.09
N LEU A 108 -29.09 6.78 -27.75
CA LEU A 108 -28.86 8.09 -28.35
C LEU A 108 -29.87 8.40 -29.46
N HIS A 109 -30.21 7.39 -30.26
CA HIS A 109 -31.20 7.51 -31.33
C HIS A 109 -32.63 7.69 -30.78
N ALA A 110 -32.93 7.11 -29.61
CA ALA A 110 -34.17 7.33 -28.88
C ALA A 110 -34.25 8.74 -28.23
N GLY A 111 -33.26 9.61 -28.45
CA GLY A 111 -33.24 10.99 -27.96
C GLY A 111 -32.62 11.16 -26.57
N GLU A 112 -31.95 10.16 -26.02
CA GLU A 112 -31.29 10.29 -24.71
C GLU A 112 -30.15 11.33 -24.78
N PRO A 113 -30.11 12.33 -23.87
CA PRO A 113 -29.04 13.31 -23.86
C PRO A 113 -27.69 12.66 -23.51
N LYS A 114 -26.61 13.06 -24.19
CA LYS A 114 -25.26 12.52 -23.94
C LYS A 114 -24.81 12.62 -22.48
N ALA A 115 -25.29 13.64 -21.76
CA ALA A 115 -24.96 13.84 -20.36
C ALA A 115 -25.52 12.73 -19.45
N SER A 116 -26.76 12.25 -19.68
CA SER A 116 -27.34 11.16 -18.88
C SER A 116 -26.65 9.84 -19.18
N MET A 117 -26.27 9.61 -20.44
CA MET A 117 -25.48 8.45 -20.82
C MET A 117 -24.12 8.42 -20.11
N VAL A 118 -23.38 9.53 -20.09
CA VAL A 118 -22.09 9.62 -19.37
C VAL A 118 -22.28 9.39 -17.88
N LEU A 119 -23.29 10.01 -17.26
CA LEU A 119 -23.58 9.83 -15.84
C LEU A 119 -23.90 8.36 -15.51
N ARG A 120 -24.71 7.70 -16.34
CA ARG A 120 -25.02 6.27 -16.20
C ARG A 120 -23.75 5.42 -16.26
N LEU A 121 -22.88 5.65 -17.23
CA LEU A 121 -21.60 4.92 -17.36
C LEU A 121 -20.70 5.14 -16.13
N LEU A 122 -20.58 6.39 -15.67
CA LEU A 122 -19.78 6.71 -14.49
C LEU A 122 -20.30 6.03 -13.23
N MET A 123 -21.63 6.01 -13.03
CA MET A 123 -22.23 5.33 -11.89
C MET A 123 -22.04 3.81 -11.96
N GLU A 124 -22.26 3.21 -13.13
CA GLU A 124 -22.12 1.76 -13.30
C GLU A 124 -20.68 1.29 -13.06
N TYR A 125 -19.71 1.89 -13.76
CA TYR A 125 -18.30 1.49 -13.60
C TYR A 125 -17.71 1.97 -12.27
N GLY A 126 -18.14 3.12 -11.77
CA GLY A 126 -17.75 3.61 -10.44
C GLY A 126 -18.20 2.67 -9.33
N PHE A 127 -19.43 2.16 -9.41
CA PHE A 127 -19.94 1.16 -8.47
C PHE A 127 -19.16 -0.16 -8.57
N CYS A 128 -18.88 -0.64 -9.79
CA CYS A 128 -18.05 -1.84 -9.97
C CYS A 128 -16.67 -1.70 -9.35
N VAL A 129 -16.00 -0.54 -9.50
CA VAL A 129 -14.70 -0.30 -8.89
C VAL A 129 -14.79 -0.22 -7.37
N LEU A 130 -15.83 0.41 -6.82
CA LEU A 130 -16.05 0.45 -5.37
C LEU A 130 -16.19 -0.98 -4.79
N VAL A 131 -17.00 -1.82 -5.44
CA VAL A 131 -17.17 -3.22 -5.03
C VAL A 131 -15.86 -4.00 -5.15
N ALA A 132 -15.14 -3.84 -6.26
CA ALA A 132 -13.85 -4.50 -6.46
C ALA A 132 -12.83 -4.11 -5.38
N MET A 133 -12.78 -2.84 -4.99
CA MET A 133 -11.93 -2.36 -3.90
C MET A 133 -12.35 -2.95 -2.56
N LEU A 134 -13.65 -2.98 -2.26
CA LEU A 134 -14.16 -3.55 -1.01
C LEU A 134 -13.79 -5.03 -0.85
N VAL A 135 -13.70 -5.77 -1.97
CA VAL A 135 -13.29 -7.19 -1.98
C VAL A 135 -11.76 -7.34 -1.94
N ALA A 136 -11.01 -6.48 -2.64
CA ALA A 136 -9.56 -6.62 -2.78
C ALA A 136 -8.77 -6.09 -1.57
N VAL A 137 -9.28 -5.09 -0.85
CA VAL A 137 -8.56 -4.46 0.26
C VAL A 137 -8.40 -5.37 1.49
N PRO A 138 -9.45 -6.06 1.99
CA PRO A 138 -9.34 -6.92 3.16
C PRO A 138 -8.23 -7.98 3.10
N PRO A 139 -8.08 -8.79 2.03
CA PRO A 139 -7.01 -9.79 1.98
C PRO A 139 -5.62 -9.16 2.01
N VAL A 140 -5.42 -8.01 1.34
CA VAL A 140 -4.15 -7.28 1.37
C VAL A 140 -3.82 -6.83 2.79
N VAL A 141 -4.82 -6.32 3.53
CA VAL A 141 -4.65 -5.91 4.94
C VAL A 141 -4.35 -7.11 5.82
N ILE A 142 -5.06 -8.23 5.65
CA ILE A 142 -4.86 -9.45 6.43
C ILE A 142 -3.42 -9.96 6.23
N VAL A 143 -2.98 -10.13 4.98
CA VAL A 143 -1.62 -10.58 4.67
C VAL A 143 -0.58 -9.63 5.27
N SER A 144 -0.77 -8.32 5.11
CA SER A 144 0.15 -7.32 5.65
C SER A 144 0.23 -7.36 7.18
N CYS A 145 -0.90 -7.59 7.86
CA CYS A 145 -0.94 -7.75 9.31
C CYS A 145 -0.21 -9.01 9.78
N LEU A 146 -0.31 -10.11 9.01
CA LEU A 146 0.36 -11.38 9.31
C LEU A 146 1.88 -11.29 9.12
N THR A 147 2.35 -10.58 8.09
CA THR A 147 3.80 -10.53 7.77
C THR A 147 4.56 -9.44 8.50
N ALA A 148 3.97 -8.25 8.70
CA ALA A 148 4.67 -7.08 9.25
C ALA A 148 4.24 -6.70 10.68
N GLY A 149 3.26 -7.43 11.24
CA GLY A 149 2.70 -7.15 12.56
C GLY A 149 1.76 -5.93 12.61
N ARG A 150 0.91 -5.91 13.63
CA ARG A 150 -0.25 -4.98 13.74
C ARG A 150 0.11 -3.50 13.86
N LYS A 151 1.37 -3.16 14.16
CA LYS A 151 1.83 -1.78 14.46
C LYS A 151 2.05 -0.89 13.22
N GLY A 152 1.86 -1.40 12.00
CA GLY A 152 2.03 -0.64 10.74
C GLY A 152 0.81 -0.58 9.81
N ALA A 153 -0.29 -1.24 10.16
CA ALA A 153 -1.42 -1.46 9.25
C ALA A 153 -2.16 -0.16 8.87
N GLY A 154 -2.33 0.78 9.81
CA GLY A 154 -3.02 2.04 9.56
C GLY A 154 -2.25 2.97 8.61
N GLY A 155 -0.93 3.05 8.74
CA GLY A 155 -0.09 3.86 7.85
C GLY A 155 -0.01 3.30 6.43
N LEU A 156 0.01 1.98 6.30
CA LEU A 156 -0.01 1.30 5.00
C LEU A 156 -1.31 1.57 4.24
N LEU A 157 -2.45 1.59 4.94
CA LEU A 157 -3.74 1.92 4.35
C LEU A 157 -3.76 3.36 3.82
N VAL A 158 -3.34 4.35 4.60
CA VAL A 158 -3.41 5.75 4.15
C VAL A 158 -2.44 6.02 3.00
N VAL A 159 -1.21 5.51 3.09
CA VAL A 159 -0.15 5.80 2.09
C VAL A 159 -0.36 5.02 0.80
N SER A 160 -0.92 3.81 0.85
CA SER A 160 -1.07 2.96 -0.35
C SER A 160 -2.49 2.98 -0.91
N LEU A 161 -3.53 3.03 -0.08
CA LEU A 161 -4.91 2.89 -0.54
C LEU A 161 -5.45 4.17 -1.19
N LEU A 162 -5.12 5.33 -0.61
CA LEU A 162 -5.62 6.62 -1.09
C LEU A 162 -5.13 6.94 -2.52
N PRO A 163 -3.84 6.78 -2.84
CA PRO A 163 -3.37 7.01 -4.21
C PRO A 163 -3.93 5.98 -5.19
N VAL A 164 -4.03 4.70 -4.79
CA VAL A 164 -4.61 3.65 -5.64
C VAL A 164 -6.06 3.97 -5.99
N LEU A 165 -6.86 4.37 -5.01
CA LEU A 165 -8.25 4.78 -5.25
C LEU A 165 -8.32 6.00 -6.17
N TYR A 166 -7.49 7.01 -5.93
CA TYR A 166 -7.43 8.21 -6.77
C TYR A 166 -7.10 7.87 -8.22
N PHE A 167 -6.04 7.08 -8.46
CA PHE A 167 -5.62 6.68 -9.81
C PHE A 167 -6.64 5.75 -10.49
N ALA A 168 -7.29 4.86 -9.74
CA ALA A 168 -8.36 4.01 -10.25
C ALA A 168 -9.56 4.85 -10.70
N LEU A 169 -10.03 5.79 -9.87
CA LEU A 169 -11.12 6.70 -10.21
C LEU A 169 -10.79 7.56 -11.43
N LEU A 170 -9.57 8.10 -11.49
CA LEU A 170 -9.10 8.87 -12.65
C LEU A 170 -9.11 8.02 -13.92
N GLY A 171 -8.65 6.76 -13.84
CA GLY A 171 -8.68 5.82 -14.95
C GLY A 171 -10.10 5.47 -15.41
N VAL A 172 -11.04 5.28 -14.48
CA VAL A 172 -12.47 5.04 -14.79
C VAL A 172 -13.07 6.24 -15.51
N VAL A 173 -12.89 7.45 -14.97
CA VAL A 173 -13.43 8.68 -15.57
C VAL A 173 -12.85 8.90 -16.97
N ALA A 174 -11.54 8.78 -17.12
CA ALA A 174 -10.88 8.92 -18.41
C ALA A 174 -11.36 7.85 -19.42
N GLY A 175 -11.49 6.60 -18.99
CA GLY A 175 -11.95 5.48 -19.82
C GLY A 175 -13.41 5.64 -20.24
N ALA A 176 -14.28 6.06 -19.33
CA ALA A 176 -15.69 6.29 -19.59
C ALA A 176 -15.91 7.47 -20.55
N LEU A 177 -15.19 8.58 -20.36
CA LEU A 177 -15.25 9.74 -21.26
C LEU A 177 -14.72 9.39 -22.66
N ALA A 178 -13.57 8.71 -22.74
CA ALA A 178 -13.02 8.24 -24.02
C ALA A 178 -13.97 7.27 -24.73
N GLY A 179 -14.60 6.36 -23.97
CA GLY A 179 -15.63 5.46 -24.46
C GLY A 179 -16.85 6.19 -25.01
N ALA A 180 -17.39 7.14 -24.25
CA ALA A 180 -18.55 7.94 -24.63
C ALA A 180 -18.30 8.78 -25.90
N VAL A 181 -17.13 9.41 -26.02
CA VAL A 181 -16.74 10.19 -27.22
C VAL A 181 -16.52 9.27 -28.43
N SER A 182 -16.05 8.04 -28.21
CA SER A 182 -15.90 7.05 -29.29
C SER A 182 -17.23 6.54 -29.84
N ILE A 183 -18.35 6.71 -29.12
CA ILE A 183 -19.67 6.26 -29.54
C ILE A 183 -20.31 7.35 -30.41
N ARG A 184 -20.59 7.01 -31.66
CA ARG A 184 -21.27 7.89 -32.63
C ARG A 184 -22.54 7.21 -33.09
N GLU A 185 -23.60 7.99 -33.23
CA GLU A 185 -24.91 7.53 -33.74
C GLU A 185 -24.79 6.85 -35.12
N LYS A 186 -23.91 7.38 -35.99
CA LYS A 186 -23.63 6.83 -37.33
C LYS A 186 -23.01 5.42 -37.32
N ALA A 187 -22.59 4.89 -36.17
CA ALA A 187 -22.06 3.53 -36.06
C ALA A 187 -23.13 2.45 -36.30
N LEU A 188 -24.41 2.78 -36.08
CA LEU A 188 -25.53 1.86 -36.26
C LEU A 188 -25.65 1.42 -37.73
N PHE A 189 -25.68 2.40 -38.66
CA PHE A 189 -25.78 2.13 -40.10
C PHE A 189 -24.59 1.36 -40.66
N ARG A 190 -23.38 1.61 -40.12
CA ARG A 190 -22.17 0.90 -40.58
C ARG A 190 -22.14 -0.55 -40.11
N SER A 191 -22.69 -0.83 -38.91
CA SER A 191 -22.76 -2.20 -38.38
C SER A 191 -23.83 -3.03 -39.08
N PHE A 192 -24.94 -2.42 -39.51
CA PHE A 192 -25.94 -3.10 -40.34
C PHE A 192 -25.40 -3.34 -41.75
N LYS A 193 -24.75 -2.34 -42.37
CA LYS A 193 -24.15 -2.47 -43.71
C LYS A 193 -22.97 -3.46 -43.82
N GLN A 194 -22.38 -3.89 -42.70
CA GLN A 194 -21.34 -4.93 -42.69
C GLN A 194 -21.89 -6.34 -42.47
N ARG A 195 -23.20 -6.48 -42.22
CA ARG A 195 -23.86 -7.76 -41.93
C ARG A 195 -24.73 -8.29 -43.08
N ASP A 196 -24.97 -7.47 -44.09
CA ASP A 196 -25.55 -7.83 -45.40
C ASP A 196 -24.45 -7.89 -46.46
#